data_AF-A0A529T0G2-F1
#
_entry.id   AF-A0A529T0G2-F1
#
_cell.length_a   1.000
_cell.length_b   1.000
_cell.length_c   1.000
_cell.angle_alpha   90.00
_cell.angle_beta   90.00
_cell.angle_gamma   90.00
#
_symmetry.space_group_name_H-M   'P 1'
#
loop_
_entity.id
_entity.type
_entity.pdbx_description
1 polymer ?
#
loop_
_entity_poly.entity_id
_entity_poly.type
_entity_poly.pdbx_seq_one_letter_code
_entity_poly.pdbx_strand_id
1 'polypeptide(L)'
;MNSAILTAGGQLAGRILETLAEATTDAPGITRIAYGPGERFAHNLVREEGQKLGAVARTDAAGNLYLTLSGRDPDLPALVIGSHLDSVAHGGNFDGAAGVVAGLAVMAELVAQGVRLPRDLIVLATRAEEAVWFPLSYPGSQAALGLLDPQALDARRSDSGRTLAEHMREEGFDPDAVRRGVPGIDAGRIAAFVEVHIEQGPRLVAAGAPVGIVTGIAGGFRYVGAKCLGAYAHSGAEPRFARHDSVLG
;
A
#
# COMPACT_ATOMS: atom_id res chain seq x y z
N MET A 1 -22.99 23.39 -18.23
CA MET A 1 -22.31 22.37 -17.39
C MET A 1 -21.70 23.11 -16.22
N ASN A 2 -22.27 22.99 -15.03
CA ASN A 2 -21.69 23.60 -13.83
C ASN A 2 -20.27 23.07 -13.68
N SER A 3 -19.24 23.91 -13.77
CA SER A 3 -17.91 23.53 -13.32
C SER A 3 -17.99 23.46 -11.80
N ALA A 4 -18.47 22.34 -11.26
CA ALA A 4 -18.33 22.06 -9.85
C ALA A 4 -16.83 22.07 -9.58
N ILE A 5 -16.36 23.14 -8.91
CA ILE A 5 -15.01 23.19 -8.42
C ILE A 5 -14.96 22.09 -7.35
N LEU A 6 -14.30 20.98 -7.67
CA LEU A 6 -14.13 19.85 -6.76
C LEU A 6 -13.28 20.36 -5.59
N THR A 7 -13.93 20.71 -4.50
CA THR A 7 -13.30 21.42 -3.36
C THR A 7 -13.35 20.59 -2.08
N ALA A 8 -14.44 19.85 -1.87
CA ALA A 8 -14.59 19.02 -0.67
C ALA A 8 -13.53 17.90 -0.65
N GLY A 9 -13.36 17.21 -1.79
CA GLY A 9 -12.37 16.15 -1.92
C GLY A 9 -10.93 16.66 -1.73
N GLY A 10 -10.57 17.77 -2.37
CA GLY A 10 -9.22 18.35 -2.27
C GLY A 10 -8.87 18.84 -0.86
N GLN A 11 -9.81 19.48 -0.17
CA GLN A 11 -9.63 19.91 1.22
C GLN A 11 -9.47 18.73 2.18
N LEU A 12 -10.30 17.68 2.02
CA LEU A 12 -10.15 16.47 2.82
C LEU A 12 -8.79 15.81 2.58
N ALA A 13 -8.39 15.69 1.31
CA ALA A 13 -7.12 15.08 0.93
C ALA A 13 -5.92 15.78 1.54
N GLY A 14 -5.86 17.11 1.43
CA GLY A 14 -4.78 17.91 2.01
C GLY A 14 -4.66 17.68 3.52
N ARG A 15 -5.77 17.79 4.26
CA ARG A 15 -5.78 17.59 5.71
C ARG A 15 -5.32 16.19 6.13
N ILE A 16 -5.76 15.14 5.43
CA ILE A 16 -5.35 13.76 5.76
C ILE A 16 -3.86 13.60 5.53
N LEU A 17 -3.35 14.05 4.38
CA LEU A 17 -1.92 13.95 4.07
C LEU A 17 -1.08 14.74 5.08
N GLU A 18 -1.47 15.96 5.44
CA GLU A 18 -0.80 16.75 6.48
C GLU A 18 -0.80 16.03 7.83
N THR A 19 -1.95 15.49 8.26
CA THR A 19 -2.08 14.75 9.52
C THR A 19 -1.20 13.49 9.52
N LEU A 20 -1.15 12.76 8.39
CA LEU A 20 -0.26 11.61 8.22
C LEU A 20 1.20 12.03 8.34
N ALA A 21 1.61 13.12 7.68
CA ALA A 21 2.98 13.62 7.74
C ALA A 21 3.37 13.95 9.18
N GLU A 22 2.57 14.76 9.87
CA GLU A 22 2.83 15.20 11.24
C GLU A 22 2.92 14.03 12.22
N ALA A 23 1.97 13.10 12.16
CA ALA A 23 1.91 11.98 13.10
C ALA A 23 2.96 10.88 12.84
N THR A 24 3.50 10.80 11.62
CA THR A 24 4.43 9.74 11.19
C THR A 24 5.78 10.28 10.73
N THR A 25 6.10 11.53 11.12
CA THR A 25 7.37 12.20 10.82
C THR A 25 8.55 11.40 11.35
N ASP A 26 9.51 11.15 10.47
CA ASP A 26 10.80 10.53 10.76
C ASP A 26 11.85 11.16 9.81
N ALA A 27 12.41 12.29 10.23
CA ALA A 27 13.23 13.16 9.39
C ALA A 27 14.41 12.38 8.76
N PRO A 28 14.67 12.55 7.45
CA PRO A 28 14.18 13.63 6.57
C PRO A 28 12.81 13.39 5.90
N GLY A 29 12.04 12.37 6.30
CA GLY A 29 10.75 12.05 5.67
C GLY A 29 9.71 11.55 6.67
N ILE A 30 8.99 10.50 6.28
CA ILE A 30 8.05 9.76 7.12
C ILE A 30 8.43 8.29 7.20
N THR A 31 8.01 7.60 8.26
CA THR A 31 8.18 6.15 8.40
C THR A 31 6.91 5.52 8.98
N ARG A 32 6.22 4.74 8.16
CA ARG A 32 5.05 3.92 8.53
C ARG A 32 5.39 2.45 8.31
N ILE A 33 6.01 1.86 9.33
CA ILE A 33 6.41 0.44 9.32
C ILE A 33 5.16 -0.44 9.14
N ALA A 34 5.23 -1.43 8.25
CA ALA A 34 4.19 -2.43 8.05
C ALA A 34 3.85 -3.19 9.34
N TYR A 35 2.56 -3.22 9.69
CA TYR A 35 2.00 -3.70 10.97
C TYR A 35 2.63 -3.03 12.20
N GLY A 36 3.11 -1.79 12.02
CA GLY A 36 3.66 -0.95 13.07
C GLY A 36 2.68 0.15 13.49
N PRO A 37 3.02 0.90 14.56
CA PRO A 37 2.17 1.98 15.06
C PRO A 37 1.81 3.05 14.01
N GLY A 38 2.74 3.40 13.12
CA GLY A 38 2.51 4.39 12.07
C GLY A 38 1.49 3.95 11.01
N GLU A 39 1.59 2.70 10.52
CA GLU A 39 0.59 2.16 9.58
C GLU A 39 -0.78 1.98 10.29
N ARG A 40 -0.78 1.53 11.55
CA ARG A 40 -2.01 1.45 12.36
C ARG A 40 -2.69 2.81 12.51
N PHE A 41 -1.93 3.85 12.83
CA PHE A 41 -2.44 5.21 12.89
C PHE A 41 -3.06 5.63 11.56
N ALA A 42 -2.36 5.39 10.45
CA ALA A 42 -2.85 5.75 9.11
C ALA A 42 -4.17 5.05 8.76
N HIS A 43 -4.28 3.75 9.02
CA HIS A 43 -5.53 3.00 8.81
C HIS A 43 -6.67 3.51 9.70
N ASN A 44 -6.39 3.87 10.96
CA ASN A 44 -7.41 4.41 11.86
C ASN A 44 -7.90 5.79 11.40
N LEU A 45 -6.99 6.68 11.02
CA LEU A 45 -7.33 8.00 10.47
C LEU A 45 -8.22 7.87 9.23
N VAL A 46 -7.79 7.06 8.25
CA VAL A 46 -8.56 6.81 7.02
C VAL A 46 -9.92 6.19 7.33
N ARG A 47 -10.00 5.25 8.28
CA ARG A 47 -11.27 4.66 8.74
C ARG A 47 -12.22 5.72 9.28
N GLU A 48 -11.74 6.57 10.18
CA GLU A 48 -12.53 7.62 10.81
C GLU A 48 -13.04 8.64 9.79
N GLU A 49 -12.18 9.10 8.86
CA GLU A 49 -12.58 10.03 7.80
C GLU A 49 -13.60 9.41 6.85
N GLY A 50 -13.42 8.14 6.46
CA GLY A 50 -14.42 7.43 5.65
C GLY A 50 -15.76 7.29 6.36
N GLN A 51 -15.76 6.97 7.65
CA GLN A 51 -16.99 6.86 8.44
C GLN A 51 -17.72 8.20 8.59
N LYS A 52 -16.99 9.33 8.70
CA LYS A 52 -17.58 10.69 8.68
C LYS A 52 -18.32 10.99 7.38
N LEU A 53 -17.91 10.36 6.27
CA LEU A 53 -18.58 10.44 4.97
C LEU A 53 -19.76 9.46 4.82
N GLY A 54 -20.06 8.67 5.86
CA GLY A 54 -21.11 7.66 5.84
C GLY A 54 -20.68 6.32 5.23
N ALA A 55 -19.38 6.10 4.99
CA ALA A 55 -18.89 4.81 4.52
C ALA A 55 -18.90 3.76 5.65
N VAL A 56 -19.30 2.53 5.32
CA VAL A 56 -19.21 1.39 6.24
C VAL A 56 -17.80 0.82 6.19
N ALA A 57 -17.14 0.79 7.33
CA ALA A 57 -15.80 0.24 7.47
C ALA A 57 -15.83 -1.27 7.77
N ARG A 58 -15.01 -2.04 7.08
CA ARG A 58 -14.72 -3.45 7.34
C ARG A 58 -13.23 -3.70 7.26
N THR A 59 -12.73 -4.65 8.03
CA THR A 59 -11.33 -5.10 7.97
C THR A 59 -11.30 -6.61 7.72
N ASP A 60 -10.42 -7.08 6.85
CA ASP A 60 -10.28 -8.53 6.57
C ASP A 60 -9.27 -9.21 7.51
N ALA A 61 -9.05 -10.52 7.27
CA ALA A 61 -8.16 -11.35 8.08
C ALA A 61 -6.68 -10.92 8.03
N ALA A 62 -6.26 -10.18 7.01
CA ALA A 62 -4.91 -9.62 6.89
C ALA A 62 -4.83 -8.18 7.41
N GLY A 63 -5.95 -7.58 7.84
CA GLY A 63 -5.96 -6.21 8.31
C GLY A 63 -6.12 -5.14 7.23
N ASN A 64 -6.42 -5.52 5.97
CA ASN A 64 -6.75 -4.55 4.93
C ASN A 64 -8.07 -3.86 5.27
N LEU A 65 -8.16 -2.56 5.01
CA LEU A 65 -9.35 -1.76 5.30
C LEU A 65 -10.18 -1.54 4.04
N TYR A 66 -11.48 -1.79 4.16
CA TYR A 66 -12.48 -1.55 3.14
C TYR A 66 -13.47 -0.51 3.67
N LEU A 67 -13.60 0.61 2.97
CA LEU A 67 -14.59 1.64 3.26
C LEU A 67 -15.60 1.65 2.13
N THR A 68 -16.83 1.24 2.41
CA THR A 68 -17.88 1.11 1.39
C THR A 68 -18.88 2.24 1.49
N LEU A 69 -18.95 3.09 0.47
CA LEU A 69 -20.02 4.07 0.29
C LEU A 69 -21.10 3.45 -0.60
N SER A 70 -22.31 3.26 -0.05
CA SER A 70 -23.37 2.50 -0.70
C SER A 70 -23.88 3.16 -1.99
N GLY A 71 -23.82 2.43 -3.09
CA GLY A 71 -24.50 2.73 -4.34
C GLY A 71 -26.00 2.51 -4.26
N ARG A 72 -26.70 2.76 -5.36
CA ARG A 72 -28.15 2.54 -5.48
C ARG A 72 -28.54 1.06 -5.46
N ASP A 73 -27.67 0.22 -6.00
CA ASP A 73 -27.83 -1.22 -6.07
C ASP A 73 -26.56 -1.91 -5.51
N PRO A 74 -26.62 -2.44 -4.26
CA PRO A 74 -25.49 -3.13 -3.64
C PRO A 74 -25.22 -4.51 -4.24
N ASP A 75 -26.12 -5.05 -5.08
CA ASP A 75 -25.92 -6.35 -5.73
C ASP A 75 -25.03 -6.24 -6.97
N LEU A 76 -24.75 -5.03 -7.46
CA LEU A 76 -23.79 -4.82 -8.54
C LEU A 76 -22.33 -4.93 -8.06
N PRO A 77 -21.41 -5.45 -8.89
CA PRO A 77 -19.98 -5.39 -8.61
C PRO A 77 -19.53 -3.94 -8.39
N ALA A 78 -18.70 -3.71 -7.36
CA ALA A 78 -18.31 -2.38 -6.88
C ALA A 78 -17.22 -1.73 -7.74
N LEU A 79 -17.15 -0.40 -7.71
CA LEU A 79 -15.92 0.32 -8.08
C LEU A 79 -14.97 0.29 -6.89
N VAL A 80 -13.73 -0.10 -7.10
CA VAL A 80 -12.71 -0.10 -6.06
C VAL A 80 -11.66 0.95 -6.41
N ILE A 81 -11.40 1.85 -5.48
CA ILE A 81 -10.24 2.76 -5.52
C ILE A 81 -9.31 2.34 -4.39
N GLY A 82 -8.04 2.09 -4.66
CA GLY A 82 -7.17 1.63 -3.60
C GLY A 82 -5.70 1.90 -3.83
N SER A 83 -4.95 1.73 -2.75
CA SER A 83 -3.48 1.70 -2.69
C SER A 83 -3.07 1.24 -1.28
N HIS A 84 -1.92 1.66 -0.77
CA HIS A 84 -1.38 1.25 0.53
C HIS A 84 -1.10 2.43 1.48
N LEU A 85 -0.86 2.13 2.76
CA LEU A 85 -0.62 3.14 3.81
C LEU A 85 0.68 2.95 4.58
N ASP A 86 1.41 1.85 4.38
CA ASP A 86 2.78 1.73 4.84
C ASP A 86 3.72 2.63 4.01
N SER A 87 4.96 2.75 4.47
CA SER A 87 6.01 3.46 3.75
C SER A 87 7.36 2.81 4.00
N VAL A 88 8.33 3.09 3.14
CA VAL A 88 9.73 2.86 3.47
C VAL A 88 10.23 3.79 4.59
N ALA A 89 11.39 3.46 5.17
CA ALA A 89 12.08 4.31 6.11
C ALA A 89 12.49 5.64 5.46
N HIS A 90 12.18 6.76 6.10
CA HIS A 90 12.42 8.12 5.59
C HIS A 90 11.84 8.34 4.19
N GLY A 91 10.70 7.71 3.90
CA GLY A 91 9.99 7.83 2.63
C GLY A 91 9.27 9.17 2.47
N GLY A 92 8.67 9.37 1.29
CA GLY A 92 7.78 10.49 1.03
C GLY A 92 6.37 10.23 1.57
N ASN A 93 5.61 11.30 1.79
CA ASN A 93 4.25 11.19 2.34
C ASN A 93 3.14 10.89 1.31
N PHE A 94 3.50 10.71 0.03
CA PHE A 94 2.54 10.52 -1.06
C PHE A 94 2.53 9.09 -1.62
N ASP A 95 3.64 8.38 -1.52
CA ASP A 95 3.76 6.99 -1.97
C ASP A 95 2.76 6.10 -1.24
N GLY A 96 1.91 5.39 -2.00
CA GLY A 96 0.71 4.69 -1.50
C GLY A 96 -0.42 5.59 -0.97
N ALA A 97 -0.11 6.43 0.02
CA ALA A 97 -1.09 7.21 0.76
C ALA A 97 -1.94 8.12 -0.14
N ALA A 98 -1.35 8.68 -1.20
CA ALA A 98 -2.10 9.51 -2.16
C ALA A 98 -3.23 8.74 -2.85
N GLY A 99 -3.06 7.44 -3.13
CA GLY A 99 -4.07 6.60 -3.77
C GLY A 99 -5.27 6.33 -2.87
N VAL A 100 -5.02 5.98 -1.61
CA VAL A 100 -6.08 5.79 -0.60
C VAL A 100 -6.82 7.10 -0.35
N VAL A 101 -6.08 8.20 -0.18
CA VAL A 101 -6.63 9.52 0.06
C VAL A 101 -7.41 10.04 -1.15
N ALA A 102 -6.99 9.76 -2.38
CA ALA A 102 -7.75 10.09 -3.59
C ALA A 102 -9.11 9.38 -3.60
N GLY A 103 -9.18 8.13 -3.13
CA GLY A 103 -10.45 7.42 -2.95
C GLY A 103 -11.39 8.12 -1.98
N LEU A 104 -10.88 8.56 -0.82
CA LEU A 104 -11.66 9.35 0.15
C LEU A 104 -12.08 10.71 -0.42
N ALA A 105 -11.22 11.35 -1.22
CA ALA A 105 -11.54 12.61 -1.89
C ALA A 105 -12.72 12.45 -2.86
N VAL A 106 -12.75 11.35 -3.62
CA VAL A 106 -13.89 11.01 -4.49
C VAL A 106 -15.15 10.79 -3.66
N MET A 107 -15.07 10.04 -2.55
CA MET A 107 -16.21 9.85 -1.65
C MET A 107 -16.74 11.19 -1.12
N ALA A 108 -15.86 12.08 -0.66
CA ALA A 108 -16.23 13.37 -0.11
C ALA A 108 -16.94 14.25 -1.14
N GLU A 109 -16.47 14.24 -2.38
CA GLU A 109 -17.08 15.00 -3.46
C GLU A 109 -18.46 14.45 -3.84
N LEU A 110 -18.61 13.13 -3.93
CA LEU A 110 -19.91 12.49 -4.18
C LEU A 110 -20.92 12.83 -3.08
N VAL A 111 -20.50 12.76 -1.82
CA VAL A 111 -21.33 13.10 -0.66
C VAL A 111 -21.72 14.57 -0.69
N ALA A 112 -20.76 15.48 -0.91
CA ALA A 112 -21.01 16.92 -0.97
C ALA A 112 -21.98 17.31 -2.09
N GLN A 113 -21.93 16.61 -3.22
CA GLN A 113 -22.85 16.83 -4.36
C GLN A 113 -24.18 16.07 -4.23
N GLY A 114 -24.36 15.24 -3.20
CA GLY A 114 -25.53 14.37 -3.05
C GLY A 114 -25.66 13.32 -4.17
N VAL A 115 -24.55 12.95 -4.81
CA VAL A 115 -24.52 11.99 -5.93
C VAL A 115 -24.36 10.58 -5.38
N ARG A 116 -25.34 9.72 -5.69
CA ARG A 116 -25.29 8.29 -5.42
C ARG A 116 -25.01 7.50 -6.70
N LEU A 117 -23.91 6.75 -6.71
CA LEU A 117 -23.53 5.91 -7.84
C LEU A 117 -24.49 4.73 -8.03
N PRO A 118 -24.57 4.12 -9.23
CA PRO A 118 -25.38 2.92 -9.44
C PRO A 118 -24.94 1.73 -8.58
N ARG A 119 -23.64 1.54 -8.43
CA ARG A 119 -22.95 0.46 -7.71
C ARG A 119 -22.18 1.03 -6.52
N ASP A 120 -21.80 0.19 -5.57
CA ASP A 120 -20.98 0.60 -4.42
C ASP A 120 -19.62 1.17 -4.87
N LEU A 121 -19.12 2.13 -4.10
CA LEU A 121 -17.73 2.60 -4.17
C LEU A 121 -16.99 2.11 -2.92
N ILE A 122 -15.92 1.36 -3.12
CA ILE A 122 -15.06 0.85 -2.07
C ILE A 122 -13.72 1.57 -2.14
N VAL A 123 -13.30 2.20 -1.04
CA VAL A 123 -11.90 2.58 -0.84
C VAL A 123 -11.19 1.43 -0.13
N LEU A 124 -10.17 0.87 -0.77
CA LEU A 124 -9.35 -0.22 -0.26
C LEU A 124 -7.97 0.31 0.13
N ALA A 125 -7.63 0.22 1.41
CA ALA A 125 -6.27 0.44 1.90
C ALA A 125 -5.65 -0.91 2.23
N THR A 126 -4.71 -1.36 1.40
CA THR A 126 -3.96 -2.61 1.63
C THR A 126 -2.83 -2.39 2.61
N ARG A 127 -2.49 -3.43 3.36
CA ARG A 127 -1.33 -3.43 4.27
C ARG A 127 -0.07 -3.94 3.61
N ALA A 128 1.06 -3.42 4.11
CA ALA A 128 2.38 -3.97 3.88
C ALA A 128 2.71 -4.16 2.39
N GLU A 129 2.46 -3.16 1.55
CA GLU A 129 2.86 -3.23 0.13
C GLU A 129 4.38 -3.22 0.00
N GLU A 130 5.04 -2.41 0.85
CA GLU A 130 6.46 -2.10 0.72
C GLU A 130 7.33 -3.29 1.12
N ALA A 131 8.07 -3.81 0.15
CA ALA A 131 8.92 -4.98 0.30
C ALA A 131 10.17 -4.77 1.21
N VAL A 132 10.35 -3.57 1.76
CA VAL A 132 11.46 -3.25 2.66
C VAL A 132 11.28 -3.85 4.06
N TRP A 133 10.02 -4.02 4.48
CA TRP A 133 9.70 -4.55 5.79
C TRP A 133 9.69 -6.07 5.78
N PHE A 134 8.91 -6.66 4.88
CA PHE A 134 8.91 -8.10 4.64
C PHE A 134 9.47 -8.37 3.24
N PRO A 135 10.28 -9.42 3.04
CA PRO A 135 10.83 -9.78 1.73
C PRO A 135 9.76 -10.44 0.83
N LEU A 136 8.60 -9.81 0.71
CA LEU A 136 7.42 -10.24 -0.02
C LEU A 136 6.97 -9.15 -0.97
N SER A 137 6.18 -9.51 -1.96
CA SER A 137 5.55 -8.58 -2.88
C SER A 137 4.06 -8.51 -2.59
N TYR A 138 3.59 -7.35 -2.14
CA TYR A 138 2.16 -7.01 -2.01
C TYR A 138 1.31 -7.95 -1.11
N PRO A 139 1.80 -8.45 0.05
CA PRO A 139 1.12 -9.46 0.86
C PRO A 139 -0.32 -9.09 1.26
N GLY A 140 -0.61 -7.82 1.54
CA GLY A 140 -1.98 -7.38 1.84
C GLY A 140 -2.95 -7.60 0.67
N SER A 141 -2.57 -7.17 -0.53
CA SER A 141 -3.40 -7.35 -1.73
C SER A 141 -3.57 -8.83 -2.12
N GLN A 142 -2.51 -9.64 -1.98
CA GLN A 142 -2.59 -11.07 -2.22
C GLN A 142 -3.53 -11.74 -1.21
N ALA A 143 -3.45 -11.39 0.07
CA ALA A 143 -4.34 -11.91 1.09
C ALA A 143 -5.80 -11.48 0.87
N ALA A 144 -6.03 -10.24 0.43
CA ALA A 144 -7.38 -9.75 0.09
C ALA A 144 -8.06 -10.64 -0.96
N LEU A 145 -7.30 -11.19 -1.91
CA LEU A 145 -7.80 -12.09 -2.96
C LEU A 145 -7.70 -13.58 -2.61
N GLY A 146 -7.21 -13.94 -1.41
CA GLY A 146 -6.96 -15.34 -1.04
C GLY A 146 -5.81 -16.00 -1.80
N LEU A 147 -4.89 -15.20 -2.36
CA LEU A 147 -3.77 -15.63 -3.22
C LEU A 147 -2.41 -15.63 -2.51
N LEU A 148 -2.34 -15.20 -1.25
CA LEU A 148 -1.08 -15.18 -0.51
C LEU A 148 -0.62 -16.63 -0.24
N ASP A 149 0.61 -16.95 -0.62
CA ASP A 149 1.22 -18.24 -0.29
C ASP A 149 1.25 -18.42 1.24
N PRO A 150 0.71 -19.52 1.79
CA PRO A 150 0.78 -19.82 3.22
C PRO A 150 2.18 -19.72 3.84
N GLN A 151 3.25 -20.00 3.09
CA GLN A 151 4.63 -19.86 3.58
C GLN A 151 5.08 -18.40 3.73
N ALA A 152 4.45 -17.48 3.00
CA ALA A 152 4.75 -16.05 3.12
C ALA A 152 4.45 -15.51 4.54
N LEU A 153 3.55 -16.15 5.28
CA LEU A 153 3.28 -15.81 6.68
C LEU A 153 4.49 -15.98 7.60
N ASP A 154 5.48 -16.78 7.20
CA ASP A 154 6.72 -17.01 7.95
C ASP A 154 7.82 -15.99 7.59
N ALA A 155 7.57 -15.10 6.63
CA ALA A 155 8.49 -14.03 6.26
C ALA A 155 8.77 -13.12 7.46
N ARG A 156 10.05 -12.86 7.72
CA ARG A 156 10.49 -12.08 8.88
C ARG A 156 10.60 -10.60 8.52
N ARG A 157 10.13 -9.73 9.41
CA ARG A 157 10.29 -8.29 9.26
C ARG A 157 11.75 -7.89 9.48
N SER A 158 12.27 -7.00 8.65
CA SER A 158 13.68 -6.62 8.60
C SER A 158 14.22 -6.00 9.89
N ASP A 159 13.37 -5.34 10.68
CA ASP A 159 13.72 -4.66 11.93
C ASP A 159 13.77 -5.60 13.16
N SER A 160 12.73 -6.42 13.30
CA SER A 160 12.39 -7.15 14.51
C SER A 160 12.69 -8.64 14.40
N GLY A 161 12.90 -9.13 13.17
CA GLY A 161 13.07 -10.55 12.89
C GLY A 161 11.82 -11.40 13.15
N ARG A 162 10.69 -10.82 13.57
CA ARG A 162 9.43 -11.51 13.81
C ARG A 162 8.66 -11.73 12.51
N THR A 163 7.91 -12.82 12.45
CA THR A 163 7.17 -13.26 11.27
C THR A 163 5.97 -12.35 10.97
N LEU A 164 5.52 -12.33 9.71
CA LEU A 164 4.30 -11.65 9.29
C LEU A 164 3.09 -12.12 10.12
N ALA A 165 2.98 -13.42 10.38
CA ALA A 165 1.91 -13.97 11.21
C ALA A 165 1.94 -13.45 12.66
N GLU A 166 3.12 -13.28 13.26
CA GLU A 166 3.25 -12.71 14.61
C GLU A 166 2.80 -11.25 14.66
N HIS A 167 3.16 -10.46 13.65
CA HIS A 167 2.74 -9.05 13.54
C HIS A 167 1.23 -8.92 13.27
N MET A 168 0.67 -9.77 12.40
CA MET A 168 -0.78 -9.84 12.19
C MET A 168 -1.53 -10.12 13.50
N ARG A 169 -1.08 -11.13 14.29
CA ARG A 169 -1.74 -11.48 15.57
C ARG A 169 -1.63 -10.36 16.61
N GLU A 170 -0.48 -9.70 16.69
CA GLU A 170 -0.28 -8.58 17.61
C GLU A 170 -1.17 -7.38 17.27
N GLU A 171 -1.44 -7.17 15.99
CA GLU A 171 -2.40 -6.19 15.49
C GLU A 171 -3.87 -6.63 15.64
N GLY A 172 -4.12 -7.86 16.09
CA GLY A 172 -5.46 -8.42 16.30
C GLY A 172 -6.11 -9.04 15.05
N PHE A 173 -5.32 -9.36 14.02
CA PHE A 173 -5.77 -9.99 12.80
C PHE A 173 -5.59 -11.52 12.83
N ASP A 174 -6.16 -12.23 11.85
CA ASP A 174 -6.23 -13.69 11.81
C ASP A 174 -5.34 -14.26 10.70
N PRO A 175 -4.04 -14.50 10.96
CA PRO A 175 -3.18 -15.12 9.97
C PRO A 175 -3.56 -16.57 9.65
N ASP A 176 -4.33 -17.25 10.51
CA ASP A 176 -4.74 -18.63 10.25
C ASP A 176 -5.88 -18.65 9.21
N ALA A 177 -6.77 -17.65 9.19
CA ALA A 177 -7.70 -17.43 8.08
C ALA A 177 -6.98 -17.06 6.78
N VAL A 178 -5.96 -16.21 6.84
CA VAL A 178 -5.10 -15.91 5.68
C VAL A 178 -4.43 -17.20 5.16
N ARG A 179 -3.91 -18.03 6.06
CA ARG A 179 -3.30 -19.33 5.73
C ARG A 179 -4.25 -20.29 5.02
N ARG A 180 -5.54 -20.23 5.36
CA ARG A 180 -6.62 -21.00 4.69
C ARG A 180 -7.06 -20.40 3.35
N GLY A 181 -6.49 -19.26 2.94
CA GLY A 181 -6.85 -18.58 1.70
C GLY A 181 -8.24 -17.93 1.76
N VAL A 182 -8.72 -17.55 2.94
CA VAL A 182 -10.02 -16.86 3.07
C VAL A 182 -9.90 -15.46 2.45
N PRO A 183 -10.61 -15.15 1.35
CA PRO A 183 -10.48 -13.85 0.69
C PRO A 183 -11.15 -12.75 1.51
N GLY A 184 -10.54 -11.56 1.50
CA GLY A 184 -11.11 -10.33 2.03
C GLY A 184 -12.09 -9.65 1.07
N ILE A 185 -12.00 -9.94 -0.23
CA ILE A 185 -12.90 -9.49 -1.29
C ILE A 185 -13.02 -10.54 -2.39
N ASP A 186 -14.21 -10.69 -2.96
CA ASP A 186 -14.44 -11.54 -4.13
C ASP A 186 -14.09 -10.75 -5.40
N ALA A 187 -13.19 -11.28 -6.22
CA ALA A 187 -12.80 -10.68 -7.49
C ALA A 187 -13.99 -10.51 -8.45
N GLY A 188 -14.97 -11.43 -8.42
CA GLY A 188 -16.21 -11.33 -9.21
C GLY A 188 -17.12 -10.18 -8.78
N ARG A 189 -16.87 -9.59 -7.59
CA ARG A 189 -17.59 -8.43 -7.05
C ARG A 189 -16.87 -7.11 -7.32
N ILE A 190 -15.81 -7.10 -8.14
CA ILE A 190 -15.08 -5.90 -8.55
C ILE A 190 -15.41 -5.59 -10.02
N ALA A 191 -16.11 -4.47 -10.27
CA ALA A 191 -16.36 -4.03 -11.64
C ALA A 191 -15.14 -3.35 -12.27
N ALA A 192 -14.37 -2.63 -11.46
CA ALA A 192 -13.13 -1.97 -11.84
C ALA A 192 -12.30 -1.69 -10.60
N PHE A 193 -10.97 -1.76 -10.74
CA PHE A 193 -10.01 -1.30 -9.75
C PHE A 193 -9.23 -0.12 -10.34
N VAL A 194 -9.16 0.98 -9.59
CA VAL A 194 -8.42 2.19 -9.97
C VAL A 194 -7.44 2.53 -8.85
N GLU A 195 -6.18 2.68 -9.20
CA GLU A 195 -5.14 3.16 -8.27
C GLU A 195 -4.58 4.48 -8.78
N VAL A 196 -4.62 5.49 -7.93
CA VAL A 196 -3.94 6.76 -8.16
C VAL A 196 -2.59 6.66 -7.47
N HIS A 197 -1.52 6.94 -8.21
CA HIS A 197 -0.17 6.87 -7.67
C HIS A 197 0.67 8.04 -8.17
N ILE A 198 1.66 8.45 -7.37
CA ILE A 198 2.68 9.36 -7.87
C ILE A 198 3.52 8.67 -8.95
N GLU A 199 4.08 9.43 -9.88
CA GLU A 199 4.84 8.86 -10.99
C GLU A 199 6.07 8.06 -10.54
N GLN A 200 6.66 8.42 -9.39
CA GLN A 200 7.97 7.95 -8.92
C GLN A 200 9.09 8.15 -9.96
N GLY A 201 8.88 9.08 -10.89
CA GLY A 201 9.75 9.40 -12.01
C GLY A 201 9.59 10.85 -12.45
N PRO A 202 10.41 11.32 -13.40
CA PRO A 202 10.44 12.72 -13.80
C PRO A 202 9.66 13.06 -15.08
N ARG A 203 8.98 12.10 -15.74
CA ARG A 203 8.43 12.26 -17.09
C ARG A 203 7.27 13.26 -17.14
N LEU A 204 6.33 13.18 -16.21
CA LEU A 204 5.17 14.08 -16.16
C LEU A 204 5.61 15.51 -15.84
N VAL A 205 6.56 15.67 -14.92
CA VAL A 205 7.18 16.97 -14.61
C VAL A 205 7.89 17.54 -15.84
N ALA A 206 8.72 16.73 -16.51
CA ALA A 206 9.42 17.15 -17.73
C ALA A 206 8.47 17.49 -18.89
N ALA A 207 7.32 16.81 -18.97
CA ALA A 207 6.29 17.06 -19.96
C ALA A 207 5.32 18.22 -19.59
N GLY A 208 5.42 18.77 -18.36
CA GLY A 208 4.45 19.74 -17.85
C GLY A 208 3.02 19.18 -17.75
N ALA A 209 2.88 17.85 -17.60
CA ALA A 209 1.61 17.15 -17.57
C ALA A 209 1.22 16.83 -16.11
N PRO A 210 -0.03 17.10 -15.67
CA PRO A 210 -0.43 16.85 -14.29
C PRO A 210 -0.87 15.39 -14.04
N VAL A 211 -1.18 14.63 -15.09
CA VAL A 211 -1.73 13.27 -15.00
C VAL A 211 -1.19 12.41 -16.13
N GLY A 212 -0.87 11.15 -15.83
CA GLY A 212 -0.57 10.11 -16.81
C GLY A 212 -1.54 8.94 -16.70
N ILE A 213 -1.89 8.33 -17.83
CA ILE A 213 -2.67 7.07 -17.86
C ILE A 213 -1.66 5.92 -17.97
N VAL A 214 -1.52 5.14 -16.91
CA VAL A 214 -0.63 3.97 -16.88
C VAL A 214 -1.21 2.89 -17.80
N THR A 215 -0.42 2.43 -18.76
CA THR A 215 -0.82 1.39 -19.73
C THR A 215 -0.30 0.00 -19.37
N GLY A 216 0.63 -0.09 -18.42
CA GLY A 216 1.19 -1.35 -17.95
C GLY A 216 2.20 -1.15 -16.82
N ILE A 217 2.50 -2.24 -16.12
CA ILE A 217 3.45 -2.29 -15.01
C ILE A 217 4.58 -3.25 -15.43
N ALA A 218 5.83 -2.87 -15.16
CA ALA A 218 6.98 -3.71 -15.51
C ALA A 218 7.05 -4.96 -14.63
N GLY A 219 7.46 -6.10 -15.22
CA GLY A 219 7.82 -7.27 -14.42
C GLY A 219 9.12 -7.03 -13.66
N GLY A 220 9.15 -7.42 -12.37
CA GLY A 220 10.34 -7.30 -11.52
C GLY A 220 10.89 -8.67 -11.12
N PHE A 221 12.20 -8.84 -11.22
CA PHE A 221 12.91 -10.01 -10.69
C PHE A 221 13.99 -9.57 -9.71
N ARG A 222 14.03 -10.18 -8.53
CA ARG A 222 15.07 -9.92 -7.51
C ARG A 222 15.83 -11.21 -7.22
N TYR A 223 17.15 -11.21 -7.45
CA TYR A 223 18.02 -12.34 -7.17
C TYR A 223 18.59 -12.26 -5.75
N VAL A 224 17.74 -12.49 -4.75
CA VAL A 224 18.13 -12.39 -3.32
C VAL A 224 19.23 -13.38 -2.91
N GLY A 225 19.40 -14.47 -3.66
CA GLY A 225 20.42 -15.49 -3.41
C GLY A 225 21.70 -15.35 -4.24
N ALA A 226 21.88 -14.26 -4.99
CA ALA A 226 23.09 -14.05 -5.78
C ALA A 226 24.31 -13.93 -4.86
N LYS A 227 25.34 -14.75 -5.12
CA LYS A 227 26.59 -14.76 -4.34
C LYS A 227 27.77 -14.69 -5.29
N CYS A 228 28.71 -13.79 -5.00
CA CYS A 228 30.04 -13.80 -5.60
C CYS A 228 30.98 -14.52 -4.62
N LEU A 229 31.58 -15.64 -5.03
CA LEU A 229 32.48 -16.43 -4.20
C LEU A 229 33.92 -16.19 -4.66
N GLY A 230 34.74 -15.64 -3.77
CA GLY A 230 36.18 -15.46 -3.97
C GLY A 230 37.00 -16.47 -3.16
N ALA A 231 38.28 -16.15 -2.94
CA ALA A 231 39.16 -16.90 -2.05
C ALA A 231 39.71 -16.01 -0.93
N TYR A 232 39.81 -16.56 0.28
CA TYR A 232 40.50 -15.89 1.39
C TYR A 232 42.01 -15.87 1.13
N ALA A 233 42.62 -14.69 1.23
CA ALA A 233 44.06 -14.50 1.11
C ALA A 233 44.52 -13.32 1.96
N HIS A 234 45.83 -13.21 2.20
CA HIS A 234 46.39 -12.13 3.01
C HIS A 234 46.38 -10.80 2.24
N SER A 235 45.74 -9.77 2.79
CA SER A 235 45.45 -8.51 2.10
C SER A 235 46.69 -7.76 1.58
N GLY A 236 47.84 -7.90 2.25
CA GLY A 236 49.11 -7.27 1.85
C GLY A 236 50.10 -8.19 1.15
N ALA A 237 49.91 -9.51 1.20
CA ALA A 237 50.90 -10.47 0.69
C ALA A 237 50.44 -11.16 -0.59
N GLU A 238 49.13 -11.31 -0.80
CA GLU A 238 48.59 -11.90 -2.01
C GLU A 238 48.78 -10.93 -3.19
N PRO A 239 49.64 -11.26 -4.17
CA PRO A 239 49.84 -10.41 -5.33
C PRO A 239 48.55 -10.36 -6.15
N ARG A 240 48.29 -9.22 -6.79
CA ARG A 240 47.03 -8.98 -7.53
C ARG A 240 46.68 -10.09 -8.53
N PHE A 241 47.68 -10.63 -9.23
CA PHE A 241 47.46 -11.66 -10.26
C PHE A 241 46.97 -13.01 -9.71
N ALA A 242 47.09 -13.24 -8.39
CA ALA A 242 46.70 -14.48 -7.72
C ALA A 242 45.42 -14.32 -6.89
N ARG A 243 44.83 -13.12 -6.86
CA ARG A 243 43.59 -12.87 -6.11
C ARG A 243 42.40 -13.45 -6.84
N HIS A 244 41.51 -14.06 -6.07
CA HIS A 244 40.12 -14.32 -6.46
C HIS A 244 39.23 -13.42 -5.63
N ASP A 245 39.21 -12.13 -5.96
CA ASP A 245 38.58 -11.08 -5.18
C ASP A 245 37.08 -10.96 -5.53
N SER A 246 36.21 -11.26 -4.56
CA SER A 246 34.75 -11.23 -4.78
C SER A 246 34.17 -9.82 -4.94
N VAL A 247 34.95 -8.76 -4.69
CA VAL A 247 34.53 -7.35 -4.81
C VAL A 247 35.05 -6.73 -6.11
N LEU A 248 36.29 -7.03 -6.49
CA LEU A 248 36.97 -6.37 -7.61
C LEU A 248 36.95 -7.16 -8.93
N GLY A 249 36.72 -8.49 -8.88
CA GLY A 249 36.78 -9.37 -10.05
C GLY A 249 38.20 -9.79 -10.42
#